data_AF-A0A7X9FT87-F1
#
_entry.id   AF-A0A7X9FT87-F1
#
_cell.length_a   1.000
_cell.length_b   1.000
_cell.length_c   1.000
_cell.angle_alpha   90.00
_cell.angle_beta   90.00
_cell.angle_gamma   90.00
#
_symmetry.space_group_name_H-M   'P 1'
#
loop_
_entity.id
_entity.type
_entity.pdbx_description
1 polymer ?
#
loop_
_entity_poly.entity_id
_entity_poly.type
_entity_poly.pdbx_seq_one_letter_code
_entity_poly.pdbx_strand_id
1 'polypeptide(L)' 'MTEDFLEEKIRAEDIILGSLGFGEDARIMHLERTKTGYKGHGCYNDGEEFDFQSDEDLDALELWALSILLG' A
#
# COMPACT_ATOMS: atom_id res chain seq x y z
N MET A 1 6.78 -4.67 22.13
CA MET A 1 5.71 -5.13 21.22
C MET A 1 5.49 -4.07 20.14
N THR A 2 6.56 -3.63 19.47
CA THR A 2 6.52 -2.47 18.56
C THR A 2 7.29 -2.71 17.25
N GLU A 3 8.15 -3.72 17.21
CA GLU A 3 8.93 -4.06 16.00
C GLU A 3 8.08 -4.87 15.00
N ASP A 4 7.33 -5.88 15.47
CA ASP A 4 6.43 -6.72 14.65
C ASP A 4 5.44 -5.88 13.82
N PHE A 5 4.79 -4.89 14.44
CA PHE A 5 3.77 -4.05 13.79
C PHE A 5 4.37 -3.12 12.72
N LEU A 6 5.64 -2.71 12.89
CA LEU A 6 6.33 -1.89 11.91
C LEU A 6 6.73 -2.74 10.70
N GLU A 7 7.19 -3.97 10.93
CA GLU A 7 7.51 -4.93 9.88
C GLU A 7 6.27 -5.33 9.07
N GLU A 8 5.12 -5.53 9.73
CA GLU A 8 3.85 -5.82 9.05
C GLU A 8 3.39 -4.68 8.16
N LYS A 9 3.53 -3.41 8.61
CA LYS A 9 3.17 -2.24 7.80
C LYS A 9 4.06 -2.10 6.57
N ILE A 10 5.37 -2.22 6.73
CA ILE A 10 6.31 -2.15 5.61
C ILE A 10 5.97 -3.22 4.58
N ARG A 11 5.74 -4.45 5.03
CA ARG A 11 5.37 -5.56 4.15
C ARG A 11 4.02 -5.32 3.46
N ALA A 12 3.06 -4.72 4.15
CA ALA A 12 1.78 -4.37 3.56
C ALA A 12 1.92 -3.28 2.48
N GLU A 13 2.76 -2.27 2.70
CA GLU A 13 3.08 -1.26 1.68
C GLU A 13 3.71 -1.89 0.45
N ASP A 14 4.71 -2.76 0.64
CA ASP A 14 5.41 -3.46 -0.46
C ASP A 14 4.46 -4.32 -1.30
N ILE A 15 3.45 -4.95 -0.68
CA ILE A 15 2.44 -5.72 -1.42
C ILE A 15 1.59 -4.80 -2.29
N ILE A 16 1.05 -3.71 -1.73
CA ILE A 16 0.17 -2.80 -2.47
C ILE A 16 0.92 -2.10 -3.60
N LEU A 17 2.09 -1.55 -3.30
CA LEU A 17 2.92 -0.84 -4.27
C LEU A 17 3.51 -1.82 -5.31
N GLY A 18 3.97 -2.99 -4.87
CA GLY A 18 4.52 -4.02 -5.74
C GLY A 18 3.49 -4.59 -6.72
N SER A 19 2.22 -4.78 -6.31
CA SER A 19 1.13 -5.21 -7.21
C SER A 19 0.90 -4.22 -8.36
N LEU A 20 1.15 -2.94 -8.12
CA LEU A 20 0.98 -1.87 -9.11
C LEU A 20 2.27 -1.58 -9.91
N GLY A 21 3.36 -2.31 -9.62
CA GLY A 21 4.65 -2.13 -10.28
C GLY A 21 5.47 -0.96 -9.76
N PHE A 22 5.12 -0.39 -8.61
CA PHE A 22 5.95 0.61 -7.92
C PHE A 22 7.14 -0.08 -7.25
N GLY A 23 8.30 0.59 -7.27
CA GLY A 23 9.54 0.07 -6.70
C GLY A 23 9.60 0.18 -5.16
N GLU A 24 10.60 -0.46 -4.57
CA GLU A 24 10.85 -0.49 -3.11
C GLU A 24 11.14 0.90 -2.50
N ASP A 25 11.43 1.90 -3.35
CA ASP A 25 11.64 3.29 -2.97
C ASP A 25 10.35 4.10 -2.78
N ALA A 26 9.20 3.51 -3.06
CA ALA A 26 7.89 4.12 -2.92
C ALA A 26 7.32 3.90 -1.50
N ARG A 27 6.68 4.93 -0.95
CA ARG A 27 5.99 4.88 0.36
C ARG A 27 4.55 5.33 0.23
N ILE A 28 3.66 4.70 0.98
CA ILE A 28 2.24 5.06 1.01
C ILE A 28 2.06 6.18 2.03
N MET A 29 1.63 7.35 1.54
CA MET A 29 1.31 8.50 2.39
C MET A 29 -0.15 8.49 2.80
N HIS A 30 -1.04 8.05 1.90
CA HIS A 30 -2.46 7.87 2.18
C HIS A 30 -3.05 6.75 1.33
N LEU A 31 -4.02 6.08 1.90
CA LEU A 31 -4.67 4.93 1.29
C LEU A 31 -6.14 4.91 1.72
N GLU A 32 -7.02 4.64 0.76
CA GLU A 32 -8.46 4.54 0.95
C GLU A 32 -8.98 3.33 0.17
N ARG A 33 -9.88 2.57 0.79
CA ARG A 33 -10.64 1.52 0.08
C ARG A 33 -11.69 2.14 -0.83
N THR A 34 -11.85 1.57 -2.01
CA THR A 34 -12.96 1.88 -2.93
C THR A 34 -14.01 0.76 -2.87
N LYS A 35 -15.01 0.80 -3.75
CA LYS A 35 -16.06 -0.23 -3.80
C LYS A 35 -15.51 -1.62 -4.16
N THR A 36 -14.52 -1.67 -5.04
CA THR A 36 -13.98 -2.91 -5.61
C THR A 36 -12.49 -3.08 -5.33
N GLY A 37 -11.75 -2.01 -5.06
CA GLY A 37 -10.32 -2.06 -4.80
C GLY A 37 -9.84 -0.98 -3.82
N TYR A 38 -8.81 -0.23 -4.19
CA TYR A 38 -8.21 0.82 -3.37
C TYR A 38 -7.62 1.95 -4.21
N LYS A 39 -7.47 3.11 -3.59
CA LYS A 39 -6.77 4.27 -4.16
C LYS A 39 -5.93 4.92 -3.08
N GLY A 40 -4.89 5.62 -3.46
CA GLY A 40 -4.01 6.28 -2.52
C GLY A 40 -3.06 7.25 -3.21
N HIS A 41 -2.29 7.93 -2.39
CA HIS A 41 -1.14 8.69 -2.85
C HIS A 41 0.10 8.22 -2.11
N GLY A 42 1.19 8.13 -2.85
CA GLY A 42 2.49 7.76 -2.35
C GLY A 42 3.53 8.82 -2.68
N CYS A 43 4.70 8.65 -2.09
CA CYS A 43 5.86 9.49 -2.33
C CYS A 43 7.10 8.61 -2.45
N TYR A 44 7.95 8.91 -3.43
CA TYR A 44 9.25 8.28 -3.60
C TYR A 44 10.28 8.91 -2.66
N ASN A 45 11.39 8.21 -2.42
CA ASN A 45 12.51 8.70 -1.62
C ASN A 45 13.09 10.05 -2.10
N ASP A 46 12.99 10.37 -3.40
CA ASP A 46 13.41 11.65 -3.98
C ASP A 46 12.43 12.81 -3.70
N GLY A 47 11.28 12.53 -3.07
CA GLY A 47 10.22 13.49 -2.79
C GLY A 47 9.20 13.67 -3.92
N GLU A 48 9.28 12.87 -4.98
CA GLU A 48 8.28 12.85 -6.04
C GLU A 48 7.00 12.15 -5.57
N GLU A 49 5.87 12.85 -5.66
CA GLU A 49 4.56 12.34 -5.28
C GLU A 49 3.88 11.67 -6.47
N PHE A 50 3.14 10.60 -6.21
CA PHE A 50 2.37 9.88 -7.22
C PHE A 50 1.04 9.39 -6.68
N ASP A 51 0.03 9.39 -7.53
CA ASP A 51 -1.27 8.80 -7.24
C ASP A 51 -1.31 7.36 -7.76
N PHE A 52 -1.96 6.48 -7.00
CA PHE A 52 -2.16 5.10 -7.41
C PHE A 52 -3.58 4.63 -7.14
N GLN A 53 -4.08 3.75 -7.99
CA GLN A 53 -5.38 3.10 -7.80
C GLN A 53 -5.37 1.70 -8.40
N SER A 54 -6.10 0.80 -7.74
CA SER A 54 -6.48 -0.50 -8.25
C SER A 54 -8.00 -0.60 -8.23
N ASP A 55 -8.59 -0.83 -9.40
CA ASP A 55 -10.04 -1.05 -9.58
C ASP A 55 -10.36 -2.54 -9.82
N GLU A 56 -9.35 -3.41 -9.71
CA GLU A 56 -9.47 -4.85 -9.93
C GLU A 56 -9.90 -5.61 -8.66
N ASP A 57 -10.29 -6.87 -8.82
CA ASP A 57 -10.58 -7.76 -7.69
C ASP A 57 -9.32 -7.96 -6.86
N LEU A 58 -9.42 -7.64 -5.56
CA LEU A 58 -8.29 -7.71 -4.63
C LEU A 58 -7.91 -9.15 -4.32
N ASP A 59 -6.62 -9.46 -4.46
CA ASP A 59 -6.07 -10.73 -4.03
C ASP A 59 -6.04 -10.85 -2.51
N ALA A 60 -5.94 -12.08 -2.00
CA ALA A 60 -5.89 -12.34 -0.56
C ALA A 60 -4.75 -11.58 0.16
N LEU A 61 -3.63 -11.36 -0.54
CA LEU A 61 -2.49 -10.59 -0.04
C LEU A 61 -2.80 -9.09 0.04
N GLU A 62 -3.43 -8.52 -0.98
CA GLU A 62 -3.84 -7.12 -0.98
C GLU A 62 -4.91 -6.87 0.08
N LEU A 63 -5.87 -7.79 0.24
CA LEU A 63 -6.87 -7.72 1.30
C LEU A 63 -6.24 -7.71 2.70
N TRP A 64 -5.23 -8.54 2.93
CA TRP A 64 -4.45 -8.53 4.17
C TRP A 64 -3.71 -7.21 4.35
N ALA A 65 -2.99 -6.76 3.33
CA ALA A 65 -2.23 -5.51 3.38
C ALA A 65 -3.13 -4.31 3.69
N LEU A 66 -4.28 -4.19 3.02
CA LEU A 66 -5.29 -3.18 3.31
C LEU A 66 -5.78 -3.25 4.77
N SER A 67 -5.93 -4.46 5.34
CA SER A 67 -6.35 -4.61 6.73
C SER A 67 -5.30 -4.14 7.74
N ILE A 68 -4.01 -4.22 7.40
CA ILE A 68 -2.91 -3.72 8.23
C ILE A 68 -2.75 -2.20 8.09
N LEU A 69 -2.92 -1.67 6.87
CA LEU A 69 -2.72 -0.25 6.58
C LEU A 69 -3.91 0.63 6.99
N LEU A 70 -5.13 0.08 6.97
CA LEU A 70 -6.37 0.78 7.35
C LEU A 70 -6.87 0.42 8.76
N GLY A 71 -6.23 -0.54 9.44
CA GLY A 71 -6.55 -0.98 10.79
C GLY A 71 -5.77 -0.23 11.86
#